data_AF-A0A7G2C7R5-F1
#
_entry.id   AF-A0A7G2C7R5-F1
#
_cell.length_a   1.000
_cell.length_b   1.000
_cell.length_c   1.000
_cell.angle_alpha   90.00
_cell.angle_beta   90.00
_cell.angle_gamma   90.00
#
_symmetry.space_group_name_H-M   'P 1'
#
loop_
_entity.id
_entity.type
_entity.pdbx_description
1 polymer ?
#
loop_
_entity_poly.entity_id
_entity_poly.type
_entity_poly.pdbx_seq_one_letter_code
_entity_poly.pdbx_strand_id
1 'polypeptide(L)'
;MQLGWIVVCSFYSVALFPLWFNHFPPILFHFSVATLTRNKNKMYGGGEEFFLEPTSYDIETLTSFAKFSNALRQLEKPGKKAITEAVALARDVGDSNSSYELVIGVLFRHIKTWSGNKQLSCWYVLDKLCKEDRDKYAFAAERYVLEIGRDYIPYEDEVLGPKYESLVEHWERVFSASVVEALWQSKRERLWAAEHPNEVIEQERKEEEEWEEQERAMQDIEGLNDFGQPCMDYLQGRCTWGDQCRLYHPPGEEGTLPFGCRNGDWKCKFCGVINRHFRLRCGNCVREKPQYKKERVLAPEDVLLTKPDEAVQRVLKQQFGYNIYNREEAKKHWAMRLENTRIEDYLAERKAAYTVRILKKPAKTKMENACVNMKHYPEIQIPPSPAYSDDESNERETKRLKMESKFVPGGTDAPSAAALLAQLIVERGVRDPNTPQLFQELSQQLHRITVGGGVPLTNSQGDIVVSACKLGYAAWNTNRGAHGFIQEFFRALAPLVEKLKLTDHNTDQIESMLKSF
;
A
#
# COMPACT_ATOMS: atom_id res chain seq x y z
N MET A 1 -38.10 -42.98 13.86
CA MET A 1 -37.42 -43.34 15.12
C MET A 1 -35.93 -43.14 14.92
N GLN A 2 -35.31 -42.38 15.84
CA GLN A 2 -33.87 -42.18 16.07
C GLN A 2 -32.97 -41.59 14.96
N LEU A 3 -32.73 -40.29 15.15
CA LEU A 3 -31.54 -39.54 14.75
C LEU A 3 -30.29 -40.08 15.49
N GLY A 4 -29.16 -40.14 14.79
CA GLY A 4 -27.81 -40.28 15.37
C GLY A 4 -26.93 -39.13 14.90
N TRP A 5 -26.53 -38.28 15.84
CA TRP A 5 -25.62 -37.15 15.67
C TRP A 5 -24.17 -37.60 15.85
N ILE A 6 -23.25 -37.13 15.01
CA ILE A 6 -21.85 -36.93 15.40
C ILE A 6 -21.47 -35.47 15.13
N VAL A 7 -20.92 -34.89 16.19
CA VAL A 7 -20.57 -33.51 16.45
C VAL A 7 -19.15 -33.24 15.94
N VAL A 8 -18.98 -32.17 15.17
CA VAL A 8 -17.72 -31.41 15.11
C VAL A 8 -18.09 -29.95 15.37
N CYS A 9 -18.13 -29.60 16.66
CA CYS A 9 -18.26 -28.22 17.11
C CYS A 9 -16.86 -27.62 17.27
N SER A 10 -16.67 -26.41 16.75
CA SER A 10 -15.99 -25.30 17.43
C SER A 10 -16.34 -24.00 16.69
N PHE A 11 -17.47 -23.38 17.05
CA PHE A 11 -17.61 -22.22 17.97
C PHE A 11 -17.35 -20.88 17.26
N TYR A 12 -18.23 -19.87 17.21
CA TYR A 12 -19.49 -19.60 17.91
C TYR A 12 -20.35 -18.62 17.07
N SER A 13 -21.64 -18.94 16.95
CA SER A 13 -22.75 -18.05 16.59
C SER A 13 -23.12 -17.14 17.77
N VAL A 14 -23.73 -15.97 17.53
CA VAL A 14 -25.04 -15.60 18.11
C VAL A 14 -25.76 -14.68 17.13
N ALA A 15 -26.92 -15.16 16.67
CA ALA A 15 -27.93 -14.40 15.96
C ALA A 15 -28.71 -13.50 16.93
N LEU A 16 -29.09 -12.31 16.48
CA LEU A 16 -30.37 -11.66 16.83
C LEU A 16 -30.76 -10.73 15.66
N PHE A 17 -31.73 -11.18 14.86
CA PHE A 17 -32.71 -10.35 14.15
C PHE A 17 -34.08 -10.67 14.80
N PRO A 18 -35.15 -9.86 14.69
CA PRO A 18 -35.32 -8.69 13.81
C PRO A 18 -36.02 -7.47 14.46
N LEU A 19 -35.79 -6.27 13.93
CA LEU A 19 -36.86 -5.30 13.68
C LEU A 19 -36.48 -4.51 12.42
N TRP A 20 -37.34 -4.62 11.41
CA TRP A 20 -37.27 -3.98 10.11
C TRP A 20 -37.15 -2.46 10.21
N PHE A 21 -36.21 -1.87 9.47
CA PHE A 21 -36.46 -0.82 8.47
C PHE A 21 -35.19 -0.62 7.60
N ASN A 22 -35.31 -0.99 6.33
CA ASN A 22 -34.62 -0.52 5.11
C ASN A 22 -33.07 -0.45 5.02
N HIS A 23 -32.51 -1.51 4.41
CA HIS A 23 -31.46 -1.60 3.38
C HIS A 23 -30.30 -0.58 3.29
N PHE A 24 -29.09 -1.05 3.68
CA PHE A 24 -27.81 -1.16 2.95
C PHE A 24 -26.63 -1.07 3.94
N PRO A 25 -25.54 -1.88 3.83
CA PRO A 25 -24.40 -1.79 4.74
C PRO A 25 -23.53 -0.56 4.41
N PRO A 26 -22.76 -0.03 5.37
CA PRO A 26 -21.83 1.07 5.12
C PRO A 26 -20.71 0.58 4.19
N ILE A 27 -20.68 1.14 2.99
CA ILE A 27 -19.64 0.88 1.99
C ILE A 27 -18.41 1.71 2.39
N LEU A 28 -17.29 1.05 2.69
CA LEU A 28 -15.97 1.67 2.71
C LEU A 28 -15.67 2.18 1.29
N PHE A 29 -15.55 3.49 1.14
CA PHE A 29 -15.21 4.13 -0.12
C PHE A 29 -13.73 3.85 -0.44
N HIS A 30 -13.48 2.91 -1.35
CA HIS A 30 -12.23 2.88 -2.11
C HIS A 30 -12.42 3.71 -3.38
N PHE A 31 -11.85 4.91 -3.40
CA PHE A 31 -11.62 5.65 -4.64
C PHE A 31 -10.31 5.12 -5.26
N SER A 32 -10.43 4.44 -6.41
CA SER A 32 -9.30 4.29 -7.33
C SER A 32 -9.61 5.24 -8.48
N VAL A 33 -8.96 6.40 -8.48
CA VAL A 33 -8.92 7.28 -9.65
C VAL A 33 -8.05 6.55 -10.67
N ALA A 34 -8.68 5.98 -11.70
CA ALA A 34 -7.96 5.43 -12.83
C ALA A 34 -7.59 6.59 -13.75
N THR A 35 -6.37 7.08 -13.64
CA THR A 35 -5.68 7.83 -14.69
C THR A 35 -5.39 6.87 -15.83
N LEU A 36 -6.24 6.86 -16.85
CA LEU A 36 -5.95 6.25 -18.15
C LEU A 36 -5.54 7.37 -19.11
N THR A 37 -4.35 7.91 -18.92
CA THR A 37 -3.69 8.71 -19.96
C THR A 37 -3.25 7.75 -21.07
N ARG A 38 -4.02 7.70 -22.16
CA ARG A 38 -3.60 7.02 -23.40
C ARG A 38 -2.57 7.89 -24.12
N ASN A 39 -1.33 7.92 -23.61
CA ASN A 39 -0.21 8.50 -24.34
C ASN A 39 0.35 7.46 -25.32
N LYS A 40 0.20 7.73 -26.62
CA LYS A 40 0.83 6.92 -27.67
C LYS A 40 2.34 7.22 -27.69
N ASN A 41 3.09 6.13 -27.54
CA ASN A 41 4.51 5.92 -27.86
C ASN A 41 5.57 6.20 -26.77
N LYS A 42 6.11 5.06 -26.28
CA LYS A 42 7.40 4.83 -25.59
C LYS A 42 7.48 5.35 -24.15
N MET A 43 8.00 4.65 -23.15
CA MET A 43 8.70 3.37 -22.98
C MET A 43 8.59 3.06 -21.46
N TYR A 44 8.79 1.80 -21.05
CA TYR A 44 8.99 1.36 -19.66
C TYR A 44 9.31 2.47 -18.63
N GLY A 45 8.42 2.67 -17.65
CA GLY A 45 8.65 3.63 -16.57
C GLY A 45 7.69 3.44 -15.38
N GLY A 46 8.25 2.99 -14.25
CA GLY A 46 7.84 3.32 -12.88
C GLY A 46 6.38 3.12 -12.46
N GLY A 47 6.08 1.99 -11.82
CA GLY A 47 4.85 1.79 -11.04
C GLY A 47 4.74 2.67 -9.78
N GLU A 48 5.39 3.84 -9.73
CA GLU A 48 5.35 4.76 -8.58
C GLU A 48 4.03 5.55 -8.51
N GLU A 49 3.31 5.69 -9.62
CA GLU A 49 2.00 6.36 -9.68
C GLU A 49 0.90 5.60 -8.90
N PHE A 50 1.12 4.31 -8.62
CA PHE A 50 0.18 3.43 -7.91
C PHE A 50 0.34 3.46 -6.37
N PHE A 51 1.31 4.23 -5.85
CA PHE A 51 1.62 4.31 -4.42
C PHE A 51 1.39 5.70 -3.82
N LEU A 52 0.58 6.55 -4.46
CA LEU A 52 0.10 7.76 -3.81
C LEU A 52 -0.77 7.37 -2.61
N GLU A 53 -0.38 7.81 -1.42
CA GLU A 53 -1.23 7.70 -0.24
C GLU A 53 -2.57 8.36 -0.57
N PRO A 54 -3.70 7.67 -0.35
CA PRO A 54 -5.01 8.22 -0.67
C PRO A 54 -5.20 9.53 0.09
N THR A 55 -5.68 10.55 -0.62
CA THR A 55 -5.98 11.86 -0.02
C THR A 55 -6.86 11.67 1.21
N SER A 56 -6.34 12.10 2.37
CA SER A 56 -7.09 12.02 3.62
C SER A 56 -8.17 13.11 3.61
N TYR A 57 -9.43 12.68 3.70
CA TYR A 57 -10.57 13.58 3.85
C TYR A 57 -11.03 13.61 5.31
N ASP A 58 -11.36 14.80 5.80
CA ASP A 58 -12.00 14.97 7.10
C ASP A 58 -13.45 14.44 7.09
N ILE A 59 -13.96 14.15 8.28
CA ILE A 59 -15.30 13.55 8.46
C ILE A 59 -16.41 14.49 7.97
N GLU A 60 -16.21 15.81 8.06
CA GLU A 60 -17.20 16.80 7.66
C GLU A 60 -17.33 16.85 6.14
N THR A 61 -16.21 16.93 5.42
CA THR A 61 -16.16 16.81 3.95
C THR A 61 -16.85 15.54 3.46
N LEU A 62 -16.57 14.38 4.06
CA LEU A 62 -17.20 13.11 3.67
C LEU A 62 -18.71 13.09 3.97
N THR A 63 -19.14 13.75 5.05
CA THR A 63 -20.56 13.85 5.41
C THR A 63 -21.32 14.74 4.42
N SER A 64 -20.76 15.89 4.06
CA SER A 64 -21.31 16.76 3.02
C SER A 64 -21.32 16.08 1.65
N PHE A 65 -20.25 15.36 1.31
CA PHE A 65 -20.16 14.58 0.08
C PHE A 65 -21.23 13.47 0.01
N ALA A 66 -21.54 12.81 1.12
CA ALA A 66 -22.59 11.81 1.18
C ALA A 66 -23.99 12.42 0.93
N LYS A 67 -24.25 13.64 1.44
CA LYS A 67 -25.49 14.39 1.16
C LYS A 67 -25.60 14.74 -0.31
N PHE A 68 -24.54 15.28 -0.91
CA PHE A 68 -24.47 15.56 -2.34
C PHE A 68 -24.72 14.30 -3.19
N SER A 69 -24.03 13.20 -2.87
CA SER A 69 -24.21 11.91 -3.55
C SER A 69 -25.64 11.35 -3.42
N ASN A 70 -26.32 11.61 -2.31
CA ASN A 70 -27.73 11.25 -2.14
C ASN A 70 -28.64 12.10 -3.03
N ALA A 71 -28.42 13.41 -3.06
CA ALA A 71 -29.17 14.33 -3.92
C ALA A 71 -29.01 13.95 -5.41
N LEU A 72 -27.79 13.66 -5.87
CA LEU A 72 -27.55 13.21 -7.25
C LEU A 72 -28.34 11.94 -7.60
N ARG A 73 -28.42 10.97 -6.69
CA ARG A 73 -29.16 9.72 -6.93
C ARG A 73 -30.67 9.93 -7.10
N GLN A 74 -31.21 10.96 -6.47
CA GLN A 74 -32.63 11.35 -6.54
C GLN A 74 -32.96 12.20 -7.79
N LEU A 75 -31.97 12.69 -8.53
CA LEU A 75 -32.20 13.38 -9.80
C LEU A 75 -32.61 12.37 -10.87
N GLU A 76 -33.90 12.33 -11.20
CA GLU A 76 -34.41 11.53 -12.32
C GLU A 76 -34.53 12.34 -13.62
N LYS A 77 -34.81 13.63 -13.52
CA LYS A 77 -35.05 14.53 -14.65
C LYS A 77 -34.43 15.92 -14.40
N PRO A 78 -34.08 16.64 -15.48
CA PRO A 78 -33.42 17.94 -15.37
C PRO A 78 -34.41 19.00 -14.90
N GLY A 79 -34.43 19.26 -13.59
CA GLY A 79 -35.27 20.29 -12.97
C GLY A 79 -34.41 21.43 -12.40
N LYS A 80 -34.72 22.69 -12.75
CA LYS A 80 -33.94 23.87 -12.32
C LYS A 80 -33.74 23.95 -10.81
N LYS A 81 -34.78 23.65 -10.03
CA LYS A 81 -34.73 23.64 -8.56
C LYS A 81 -33.79 22.55 -8.05
N ALA A 82 -33.98 21.32 -8.50
CA ALA A 82 -33.20 20.17 -8.07
C ALA A 82 -31.71 20.28 -8.47
N ILE A 83 -31.42 20.81 -9.65
CA ILE A 83 -30.04 21.10 -10.09
C ILE A 83 -29.41 22.15 -9.17
N THR A 84 -30.14 23.22 -8.84
CA THR A 84 -29.61 24.29 -7.97
C THR A 84 -29.35 23.78 -6.54
N GLU A 85 -30.23 22.93 -6.02
CA GLU A 85 -30.04 22.28 -4.71
C GLU A 85 -28.82 21.34 -4.73
N ALA A 86 -28.65 20.54 -5.79
CA ALA A 86 -27.47 19.68 -5.94
C ALA A 86 -26.16 20.49 -6.03
N VAL A 87 -26.16 21.62 -6.74
CA VAL A 87 -25.01 22.53 -6.84
C VAL A 87 -24.67 23.16 -5.49
N ALA A 88 -25.67 23.58 -4.71
CA ALA A 88 -25.44 24.09 -3.35
C ALA A 88 -24.78 23.01 -2.47
N LEU A 89 -25.29 21.78 -2.50
CA LEU A 89 -24.72 20.66 -1.76
C LEU A 89 -23.31 20.28 -2.23
N ALA A 90 -23.00 20.45 -3.50
CA ALA A 90 -21.65 20.24 -4.03
C ALA A 90 -20.65 21.25 -3.46
N ARG A 91 -21.05 22.52 -3.34
CA ARG A 91 -20.23 23.58 -2.73
C ARG A 91 -19.99 23.35 -1.25
N ASP A 92 -20.96 22.79 -0.55
CA ASP A 92 -20.85 22.44 0.88
C ASP A 92 -19.86 21.29 1.16
N VAL A 93 -19.35 20.60 0.12
CA VAL A 93 -18.36 19.52 0.28
C VAL A 93 -17.01 20.06 0.75
N GLY A 94 -16.61 21.25 0.32
CA GLY A 94 -15.37 21.89 0.75
C GLY A 94 -14.72 22.72 -0.34
N ASP A 95 -13.75 23.54 0.06
CA ASP A 95 -13.08 24.52 -0.80
C ASP A 95 -11.63 24.14 -1.14
N SER A 96 -11.33 22.83 -1.22
CA SER A 96 -10.00 22.31 -1.55
C SER A 96 -9.99 21.68 -2.94
N ASN A 97 -8.82 21.64 -3.59
CA ASN A 97 -8.67 20.97 -4.89
C ASN A 97 -9.13 19.50 -4.84
N SER A 98 -8.78 18.80 -3.76
CA SER A 98 -9.19 17.41 -3.52
C SER A 98 -10.71 17.25 -3.35
N SER A 99 -11.40 18.26 -2.80
CA SER A 99 -12.86 18.30 -2.67
C SER A 99 -13.54 18.52 -4.02
N TYR A 100 -12.99 19.39 -4.87
CA TYR A 100 -13.50 19.59 -6.23
C TYR A 100 -13.35 18.32 -7.07
N GLU A 101 -12.17 17.68 -7.04
CA GLU A 101 -11.93 16.41 -7.73
C GLU A 101 -12.89 15.31 -7.26
N LEU A 102 -13.23 15.28 -5.95
CA LEU A 102 -14.19 14.34 -5.39
C LEU A 102 -15.61 14.55 -5.96
N VAL A 103 -16.07 15.80 -6.03
CA VAL A 103 -17.38 16.18 -6.62
C VAL A 103 -17.44 15.87 -8.12
N ILE A 104 -16.39 16.23 -8.86
CA ILE A 104 -16.29 15.97 -10.30
C ILE A 104 -16.23 14.46 -10.57
N GLY A 105 -15.46 13.71 -9.79
CA GLY A 105 -15.32 12.26 -9.93
C GLY A 105 -16.64 11.52 -9.77
N VAL A 106 -17.50 11.91 -8.82
CA VAL A 106 -18.81 11.26 -8.65
C VAL A 106 -19.80 11.62 -9.77
N LEU A 107 -19.77 12.86 -10.26
CA LEU A 107 -20.58 13.27 -11.42
C LEU A 107 -20.21 12.44 -12.65
N PHE A 108 -18.91 12.33 -12.93
CA PHE A 108 -18.38 11.53 -14.02
C PHE A 108 -18.69 10.05 -13.88
N ARG A 109 -18.56 9.47 -12.68
CA ARG A 109 -18.99 8.09 -12.42
C ARG A 109 -20.47 7.89 -12.79
N HIS A 110 -21.33 8.81 -12.39
CA HIS A 110 -22.75 8.71 -12.69
C HIS A 110 -23.04 8.88 -14.19
N ILE A 111 -22.37 9.83 -14.86
CA ILE A 111 -22.43 10.02 -16.31
C ILE A 111 -22.04 8.74 -17.06
N LYS A 112 -21.00 8.03 -16.60
CA LYS A 112 -20.54 6.76 -17.21
C LYS A 112 -21.55 5.61 -17.04
N THR A 113 -22.37 5.65 -16.00
CA THR A 113 -23.28 4.54 -15.63
C THR A 113 -24.76 4.78 -15.93
N TRP A 114 -25.18 6.03 -16.08
CA TRP A 114 -26.57 6.41 -16.30
C TRP A 114 -26.79 6.82 -17.75
N SER A 115 -28.05 6.75 -18.19
CA SER A 115 -28.46 7.14 -19.54
C SER A 115 -29.71 8.03 -19.51
N GLY A 116 -30.02 8.67 -20.64
CA GLY A 116 -31.21 9.48 -20.84
C GLY A 116 -31.26 10.75 -19.97
N ASN A 117 -32.47 11.15 -19.56
CA ASN A 117 -32.71 12.38 -18.76
C ASN A 117 -31.93 12.41 -17.43
N LYS A 118 -31.66 11.24 -16.86
CA LYS A 118 -30.91 11.11 -15.61
C LYS A 118 -29.43 11.46 -15.81
N GLN A 119 -28.83 10.98 -16.90
CA GLN A 119 -27.48 11.35 -17.30
C GLN A 119 -27.39 12.84 -17.64
N LEU A 120 -28.34 13.36 -18.42
CA LEU A 120 -28.41 14.79 -18.78
C LEU A 120 -28.49 15.69 -17.54
N SER A 121 -29.17 15.24 -16.47
CA SER A 121 -29.23 15.98 -15.21
C SER A 121 -27.86 16.13 -14.55
N CYS A 122 -27.03 15.08 -14.57
CA CYS A 122 -25.65 15.15 -14.10
C CYS A 122 -24.80 16.11 -14.93
N TRP A 123 -24.97 16.09 -16.26
CA TRP A 123 -24.31 17.05 -17.14
C TRP A 123 -24.72 18.49 -16.87
N TYR A 124 -25.98 18.77 -16.55
CA TYR A 124 -26.39 20.13 -16.16
C TYR A 124 -25.91 20.56 -14.78
N VAL A 125 -25.75 19.63 -13.83
CA VAL A 125 -25.11 19.95 -12.54
C VAL A 125 -23.64 20.32 -12.76
N LEU A 126 -22.93 19.55 -13.58
CA LEU A 126 -21.55 19.85 -13.98
C LEU A 126 -21.46 21.21 -14.69
N ASP A 127 -22.31 21.44 -15.69
CA ASP A 127 -22.37 22.69 -16.45
C ASP A 127 -22.55 23.90 -15.54
N LYS A 128 -23.49 23.82 -14.59
CA LYS A 128 -23.76 24.91 -13.66
C LYS A 128 -22.58 25.17 -12.70
N LEU A 129 -21.94 24.12 -12.19
CA LEU A 129 -20.73 24.25 -11.36
C LEU A 129 -19.60 24.91 -12.14
N CYS A 130 -19.30 24.44 -13.35
CA CYS A 130 -18.20 24.95 -14.15
C CYS A 130 -18.43 26.38 -14.67
N LYS A 131 -19.70 26.79 -14.88
CA LYS A 131 -20.05 28.17 -15.27
C LYS A 131 -19.95 29.16 -14.11
N GLU A 132 -20.44 28.79 -12.93
CA GLU A 132 -20.47 29.68 -11.77
C GLU A 132 -19.10 29.74 -11.05
N ASP A 133 -18.33 28.65 -11.05
CA ASP A 133 -17.07 28.49 -10.31
C ASP A 133 -15.95 27.94 -11.24
N ARG A 134 -15.60 28.71 -12.28
CA ARG A 134 -14.71 28.28 -13.37
C ARG A 134 -13.29 27.94 -12.90
N ASP A 135 -12.72 28.78 -12.04
CA ASP A 135 -11.38 28.61 -11.46
C ASP A 135 -11.24 27.35 -10.59
N LYS A 136 -12.36 26.80 -10.12
CA LYS A 136 -12.41 25.63 -9.24
C LYS A 136 -12.82 24.38 -10.01
N TYR A 137 -14.11 24.28 -10.31
CA TYR A 137 -14.69 23.05 -10.86
C TYR A 137 -14.39 22.88 -12.35
N ALA A 138 -14.33 23.96 -13.14
CA ALA A 138 -13.96 23.82 -14.55
C ALA A 138 -12.49 23.40 -14.69
N PHE A 139 -11.57 23.98 -13.89
CA PHE A 139 -10.17 23.56 -13.85
C PHE A 139 -10.01 22.08 -13.48
N ALA A 140 -10.72 21.60 -12.47
CA ALA A 140 -10.71 20.18 -12.09
C ALA A 140 -11.34 19.27 -13.16
N ALA A 141 -12.43 19.70 -13.79
CA ALA A 141 -13.14 18.92 -14.81
C ALA A 141 -12.38 18.85 -16.14
N GLU A 142 -11.66 19.90 -16.53
CA GLU A 142 -10.98 20.01 -17.82
C GLU A 142 -10.00 18.85 -18.10
N ARG A 143 -9.37 18.32 -17.04
CA ARG A 143 -8.46 17.16 -17.12
C ARG A 143 -9.11 15.88 -17.65
N TYR A 144 -10.43 15.75 -17.48
CA TYR A 144 -11.16 14.51 -17.76
C TYR A 144 -12.35 14.70 -18.71
N VAL A 145 -12.82 15.94 -18.89
CA VAL A 145 -14.04 16.23 -19.66
C VAL A 145 -13.93 15.81 -21.12
N LEU A 146 -12.71 15.83 -21.69
CA LEU A 146 -12.49 15.39 -23.07
C LEU A 146 -12.74 13.89 -23.24
N GLU A 147 -12.12 13.05 -22.41
CA GLU A 147 -12.30 11.59 -22.44
C GLU A 147 -13.77 11.22 -22.23
N ILE A 148 -14.38 11.83 -21.23
CA ILE A 148 -15.74 11.46 -20.82
C ILE A 148 -16.77 12.02 -21.79
N GLY A 149 -16.56 13.25 -22.28
CA GLY A 149 -17.43 13.87 -23.27
C GLY A 149 -17.43 13.11 -24.60
N ARG A 150 -16.25 12.64 -25.04
CA ARG A 150 -16.09 11.81 -26.24
C ARG A 150 -16.95 10.55 -26.19
N ASP A 151 -16.84 9.82 -25.10
CA ASP A 151 -17.41 8.47 -25.02
C ASP A 151 -18.87 8.45 -24.52
N TYR A 152 -19.28 9.42 -23.70
CA TYR A 152 -20.54 9.34 -22.96
C TYR A 152 -21.57 10.42 -23.29
N ILE A 153 -21.31 11.33 -24.24
CA ILE A 153 -22.34 12.22 -24.79
C ILE A 153 -23.04 11.52 -25.96
N PRO A 154 -24.33 11.14 -25.83
CA PRO A 154 -25.05 10.41 -26.88
C PRO A 154 -25.61 11.37 -27.94
N TYR A 155 -24.75 11.84 -28.85
CA TYR A 155 -25.17 12.72 -29.95
C TYR A 155 -26.17 12.06 -30.91
N GLU A 156 -26.20 10.72 -30.94
CA GLU A 156 -27.04 9.92 -31.81
C GLU A 156 -28.51 9.84 -31.33
N ASP A 157 -28.80 10.26 -30.10
CA ASP A 157 -30.16 10.29 -29.56
C ASP A 157 -30.97 11.43 -30.22
N GLU A 158 -32.00 11.09 -30.99
CA GLU A 158 -32.83 12.06 -31.73
C GLU A 158 -33.49 13.11 -30.81
N VAL A 159 -33.79 12.76 -29.55
CA VAL A 159 -34.54 13.61 -28.62
C VAL A 159 -33.60 14.40 -27.70
N LEU A 160 -32.52 13.77 -27.23
CA LEU A 160 -31.60 14.39 -26.28
C LEU A 160 -30.34 14.97 -26.93
N GLY A 161 -29.93 14.47 -28.09
CA GLY A 161 -28.76 14.94 -28.85
C GLY A 161 -28.70 16.46 -28.99
N PRO A 162 -29.76 17.15 -29.46
CA PRO A 162 -29.77 18.61 -29.57
C PRO A 162 -29.54 19.35 -28.24
N LYS A 163 -29.94 18.76 -27.11
CA LYS A 163 -29.69 19.34 -25.78
C LYS A 163 -28.23 19.24 -25.37
N TYR A 164 -27.57 18.14 -25.73
CA TYR A 164 -26.13 17.97 -25.52
C TYR A 164 -25.32 18.90 -26.43
N GLU A 165 -25.75 19.11 -27.67
CA GLU A 165 -25.12 20.07 -28.58
C GLU A 165 -25.16 21.50 -28.02
N SER A 166 -26.34 21.95 -27.58
CA SER A 166 -26.48 23.26 -26.94
C SER A 166 -25.66 23.37 -25.64
N LEU A 167 -25.48 22.27 -24.92
CA LEU A 167 -24.64 22.23 -23.72
C LEU A 167 -23.16 22.43 -24.07
N VAL A 168 -22.64 21.73 -25.09
CA VAL A 168 -21.25 21.85 -25.55
C VAL A 168 -20.97 23.20 -26.23
N GLU A 169 -21.93 23.78 -26.93
CA GLU A 169 -21.83 25.13 -27.49
C GLU A 169 -21.57 26.19 -26.39
N HIS A 170 -22.26 26.08 -25.26
CA HIS A 170 -22.01 26.98 -24.13
C HIS A 170 -20.64 26.79 -23.46
N TRP A 171 -19.98 25.65 -23.68
CA TRP A 171 -18.69 25.35 -23.09
C TRP A 171 -17.50 26.03 -23.76
N GLU A 172 -17.68 26.64 -24.93
CA GLU A 172 -16.67 27.49 -25.58
C GLU A 172 -16.16 28.62 -24.68
N ARG A 173 -16.99 29.06 -23.72
CA ARG A 173 -16.63 30.10 -22.74
C ARG A 173 -16.18 29.55 -21.38
N VAL A 174 -16.21 28.23 -21.20
CA VAL A 174 -15.94 27.54 -19.93
C VAL A 174 -14.60 26.81 -19.99
N PHE A 175 -14.42 25.93 -20.98
CA PHE A 175 -13.21 25.13 -21.19
C PHE A 175 -12.31 25.73 -22.28
N SER A 176 -11.08 25.21 -22.42
CA SER A 176 -10.20 25.61 -23.52
C SER A 176 -10.75 25.24 -24.89
N ALA A 177 -10.41 26.05 -25.91
CA ALA A 177 -10.87 25.85 -27.27
C ALA A 177 -10.45 24.48 -27.84
N SER A 178 -9.26 23.99 -27.51
CA SER A 178 -8.77 22.67 -27.94
C SER A 178 -9.65 21.52 -27.43
N VAL A 179 -10.15 21.62 -26.19
CA VAL A 179 -11.05 20.61 -25.61
C VAL A 179 -12.40 20.63 -26.32
N VAL A 180 -12.98 21.82 -26.54
CA VAL A 180 -14.30 21.95 -27.19
C VAL A 180 -14.23 21.54 -28.66
N GLU A 181 -13.19 21.94 -29.39
CA GLU A 181 -12.96 21.50 -30.77
C GLU A 181 -12.83 19.98 -30.88
N ALA A 182 -12.11 19.35 -29.96
CA ALA A 182 -11.97 17.90 -29.93
C ALA A 182 -13.30 17.18 -29.62
N LEU A 183 -14.17 17.76 -28.77
CA LEU A 183 -15.53 17.25 -28.56
C LEU A 183 -16.38 17.37 -29.83
N TRP A 184 -16.27 18.47 -30.59
CA TRP A 184 -16.97 18.61 -31.87
C TRP A 184 -16.45 17.64 -32.93
N GLN A 185 -15.15 17.35 -32.96
CA GLN A 185 -14.60 16.30 -33.80
C GLN A 185 -15.17 14.93 -33.41
N SER A 186 -15.23 14.63 -32.10
CA SER A 186 -15.84 13.40 -31.61
C SER A 186 -17.31 13.26 -32.01
N LYS A 187 -18.10 14.33 -31.96
CA LYS A 187 -19.49 14.31 -32.45
C LYS A 187 -19.55 13.85 -33.90
N ARG A 188 -18.70 14.42 -34.77
CA ARG A 188 -18.67 14.06 -36.19
C ARG A 188 -18.29 12.60 -36.41
N GLU A 189 -17.28 12.11 -35.71
CA GLU A 189 -16.85 10.70 -35.75
C GLU A 189 -18.01 9.76 -35.35
N ARG A 190 -18.72 10.12 -34.29
CA ARG A 190 -19.82 9.33 -33.73
C ARG A 190 -21.06 9.29 -34.62
N LEU A 191 -21.49 10.43 -35.16
CA LEU A 191 -22.58 10.49 -36.12
C LEU A 191 -22.23 9.73 -37.40
N TRP A 192 -20.99 9.86 -37.88
CA TRP A 192 -20.51 9.09 -39.04
C TRP A 192 -20.55 7.57 -38.76
N ALA A 193 -20.09 7.14 -37.58
CA ALA A 193 -20.12 5.74 -37.17
C ALA A 193 -21.56 5.19 -37.06
N ALA A 194 -22.50 6.00 -36.59
CA ALA A 194 -23.92 5.64 -36.53
C ALA A 194 -24.55 5.49 -37.94
N GLU A 195 -24.13 6.31 -38.90
CA GLU A 195 -24.57 6.24 -40.30
C GLU A 195 -23.92 5.07 -41.08
N HIS A 196 -22.71 4.65 -40.70
CA HIS A 196 -21.90 3.65 -41.42
C HIS A 196 -21.51 2.44 -40.54
N PRO A 197 -22.47 1.71 -39.93
CA PRO A 197 -22.17 0.65 -38.96
C PRO A 197 -21.34 -0.48 -39.57
N ASN A 198 -21.54 -0.81 -40.85
CA ASN A 198 -20.81 -1.88 -41.51
C ASN A 198 -19.34 -1.52 -41.77
N GLU A 199 -19.04 -0.24 -42.04
CA GLU A 199 -17.66 0.23 -42.26
C GLU A 199 -16.89 0.28 -40.93
N VAL A 200 -17.55 0.65 -39.84
CA VAL A 200 -16.98 0.59 -38.49
C VAL A 200 -16.64 -0.84 -38.10
N ILE A 201 -17.57 -1.79 -38.30
CA ILE A 201 -17.33 -3.22 -38.04
C ILE A 201 -16.16 -3.76 -38.89
N GLU A 202 -16.08 -3.36 -40.16
CA GLU A 202 -14.98 -3.76 -41.03
C GLU A 202 -13.64 -3.16 -40.58
N GLN A 203 -13.64 -1.92 -40.12
CA GLN A 203 -12.45 -1.26 -39.59
C GLN A 203 -12.00 -1.90 -38.27
N GLU A 204 -12.92 -2.18 -37.35
CA GLU A 204 -12.64 -2.91 -36.11
C GLU A 204 -12.08 -4.30 -36.40
N ARG A 205 -12.63 -5.01 -37.41
CA ARG A 205 -12.10 -6.32 -37.82
C ARG A 205 -10.67 -6.21 -38.38
N LYS A 206 -10.39 -5.19 -39.19
CA LYS A 206 -9.03 -4.96 -39.72
C LYS A 206 -8.05 -4.57 -38.62
N GLU A 207 -8.46 -3.73 -37.68
CA GLU A 207 -7.64 -3.39 -36.52
C GLU A 207 -7.39 -4.64 -35.66
N GLU A 208 -8.39 -5.49 -35.42
CA GLU A 208 -8.22 -6.76 -34.71
C GLU A 208 -7.28 -7.72 -35.47
N GLU A 209 -7.43 -7.84 -36.79
CA GLU A 209 -6.53 -8.62 -37.66
C GLU A 209 -5.07 -8.09 -37.61
N GLU A 210 -4.86 -6.78 -37.63
CA GLU A 210 -3.54 -6.15 -37.49
C GLU A 210 -2.94 -6.39 -36.09
N TRP A 211 -3.76 -6.35 -35.05
CA TRP A 211 -3.33 -6.65 -33.68
C TRP A 211 -2.97 -8.13 -33.53
N GLU A 212 -3.76 -9.05 -34.10
CA GLU A 212 -3.46 -10.48 -34.13
C GLU A 212 -2.16 -10.77 -34.90
N GLU A 213 -1.92 -10.07 -36.01
CA GLU A 213 -0.69 -10.18 -36.77
C GLU A 213 0.52 -9.67 -35.97
N GLN A 214 0.38 -8.53 -35.27
CA GLN A 214 1.42 -8.00 -34.38
C GLN A 214 1.69 -8.91 -33.18
N GLU A 215 0.65 -9.48 -32.57
CA GLU A 215 0.81 -10.47 -31.49
C GLU A 215 1.51 -11.73 -32.00
N ARG A 216 1.13 -12.24 -33.18
CA ARG A 216 1.78 -13.40 -33.81
C ARG A 216 3.24 -13.12 -34.11
N ALA A 217 3.56 -11.94 -34.66
CA ALA A 217 4.93 -11.50 -34.91
C ALA A 217 5.75 -11.36 -33.61
N MET A 218 5.13 -10.96 -32.49
CA MET A 218 5.79 -10.94 -31.18
C MET A 218 5.97 -12.34 -30.58
N GLN A 219 5.08 -13.29 -30.87
CA GLN A 219 5.19 -14.68 -30.41
C GLN A 219 6.33 -15.44 -31.12
N ASP A 220 6.67 -15.08 -32.36
CA ASP A 220 7.78 -15.68 -33.12
C ASP A 220 9.18 -15.19 -32.67
N ILE A 221 9.26 -14.19 -31.79
CA ILE A 221 10.52 -13.78 -31.15
C ILE A 221 10.84 -14.78 -30.03
N GLU A 222 11.61 -15.82 -30.36
CA GLU A 222 12.15 -16.80 -29.39
C GLU A 222 12.87 -16.08 -28.24
N GLY A 223 12.21 -16.01 -27.08
CA GLY A 223 12.84 -15.50 -25.85
C GLY A 223 11.90 -15.04 -24.73
N LEU A 224 10.58 -14.90 -24.98
CA LEU A 224 9.65 -14.39 -23.96
C LEU A 224 8.82 -15.47 -23.24
N ASN A 225 9.14 -16.74 -23.43
CA ASN A 225 8.34 -17.86 -22.90
C ASN A 225 8.74 -18.35 -21.50
N ASP A 226 9.78 -17.76 -20.87
CA ASP A 226 10.20 -18.13 -19.51
C ASP A 226 9.31 -17.49 -18.41
N PHE A 227 8.43 -16.55 -18.78
CA PHE A 227 7.57 -15.82 -17.84
C PHE A 227 6.12 -16.33 -17.75
N GLY A 228 5.87 -17.61 -18.02
CA GLY A 228 4.68 -18.30 -17.49
C GLY A 228 3.32 -17.83 -18.04
N GLN A 229 3.18 -17.75 -19.36
CA GLN A 229 1.86 -17.50 -19.98
C GLN A 229 0.91 -18.71 -19.74
N PRO A 230 -0.32 -18.48 -19.26
CA PRO A 230 -1.30 -19.55 -19.08
C PRO A 230 -1.78 -20.12 -20.42
N CYS A 231 -2.06 -21.42 -20.47
CA CYS A 231 -2.56 -22.12 -21.64
C CYS A 231 -3.95 -21.59 -22.05
N MET A 232 -4.04 -21.01 -23.24
CA MET A 232 -5.29 -20.43 -23.76
C MET A 232 -6.37 -21.49 -24.00
N ASP A 233 -5.99 -22.68 -24.47
CA ASP A 233 -6.93 -23.79 -24.66
C ASP A 233 -7.50 -24.30 -23.34
N TYR A 234 -6.71 -24.29 -22.27
CA TYR A 234 -7.16 -24.67 -20.94
C TYR A 234 -8.11 -23.62 -20.37
N LEU A 235 -7.79 -22.33 -20.52
CA LEU A 235 -8.68 -21.25 -20.10
C LEU A 235 -10.02 -21.27 -20.83
N GLN A 236 -10.08 -21.79 -22.05
CA GLN A 236 -11.30 -21.92 -22.86
C GLN A 236 -12.01 -23.27 -22.68
N GLY A 237 -11.48 -24.17 -21.85
CA GLY A 237 -12.02 -25.50 -21.62
C GLY A 237 -11.92 -26.46 -22.82
N ARG A 238 -10.98 -26.19 -23.73
CA ARG A 238 -10.70 -26.97 -24.95
C ARG A 238 -9.45 -27.84 -24.86
N CYS A 239 -8.57 -27.59 -23.88
CA CYS A 239 -7.34 -28.36 -23.72
C CYS A 239 -7.64 -29.81 -23.33
N THR A 240 -7.12 -30.76 -24.13
CA THR A 240 -7.23 -32.20 -23.91
C THR A 240 -5.97 -32.81 -23.29
N TRP A 241 -4.87 -32.05 -23.20
CA TRP A 241 -3.59 -32.53 -22.68
C TRP A 241 -3.49 -32.57 -21.15
N GLY A 242 -4.42 -31.92 -20.44
CA GLY A 242 -4.43 -31.94 -18.97
C GLY A 242 -3.09 -31.51 -18.36
N ASP A 243 -2.61 -32.23 -17.35
CA ASP A 243 -1.34 -31.93 -16.66
C ASP A 243 -0.08 -32.10 -17.53
N GLN A 244 -0.21 -32.68 -18.73
CA GLN A 244 0.89 -32.86 -19.68
C GLN A 244 1.04 -31.67 -20.65
N CYS A 245 0.23 -30.61 -20.51
CA CYS A 245 0.35 -29.44 -21.37
C CYS A 245 1.67 -28.68 -21.13
N ARG A 246 2.35 -28.27 -22.20
CA ARG A 246 3.59 -27.48 -22.15
C ARG A 246 3.37 -26.06 -21.61
N LEU A 247 2.14 -25.55 -21.71
CA LEU A 247 1.74 -24.22 -21.26
C LEU A 247 1.14 -24.28 -19.85
N TYR A 248 1.25 -23.19 -19.08
CA TYR A 248 0.84 -23.20 -17.67
C TYR A 248 -0.68 -23.39 -17.53
N HIS A 249 -1.09 -24.45 -16.85
CA HIS A 249 -2.47 -24.63 -16.41
C HIS A 249 -2.62 -24.06 -15.00
N PRO A 250 -3.26 -22.90 -14.82
CA PRO A 250 -3.46 -22.35 -13.49
C PRO A 250 -4.22 -23.35 -12.60
N PRO A 251 -3.68 -23.75 -11.42
CA PRO A 251 -4.33 -24.68 -10.51
C PRO A 251 -5.69 -24.14 -10.09
N GLY A 252 -6.74 -24.69 -10.68
CA GLY A 252 -8.12 -24.47 -10.28
C GLY A 252 -8.54 -25.55 -9.31
N GLU A 253 -9.62 -25.27 -8.59
CA GLU A 253 -10.38 -26.23 -7.78
C GLU A 253 -11.06 -27.32 -8.66
N GLU A 254 -10.38 -27.83 -9.69
CA GLU A 254 -10.95 -28.70 -10.74
C GLU A 254 -11.40 -30.06 -10.18
N GLY A 255 -10.85 -30.48 -9.03
CA GLY A 255 -11.30 -31.65 -8.28
C GLY A 255 -12.42 -31.40 -7.25
N THR A 256 -12.82 -30.14 -6.98
CA THR A 256 -13.87 -29.80 -6.00
C THR A 256 -15.18 -29.34 -6.65
N LEU A 257 -15.20 -29.26 -7.98
CA LEU A 257 -16.37 -28.84 -8.76
C LEU A 257 -17.24 -30.06 -9.15
N PRO A 258 -18.58 -29.91 -9.20
CA PRO A 258 -19.48 -30.97 -9.65
C PRO A 258 -19.18 -31.48 -11.06
N PHE A 259 -19.51 -32.74 -11.35
CA PHE A 259 -19.22 -33.48 -12.61
C PHE A 259 -19.78 -32.83 -13.91
N GLY A 260 -20.54 -31.74 -13.82
CA GLY A 260 -21.07 -30.99 -14.97
C GLY A 260 -20.33 -29.68 -15.29
N CYS A 261 -19.27 -29.35 -14.55
CA CYS A 261 -18.47 -28.14 -14.76
C CYS A 261 -17.46 -28.33 -15.88
N ARG A 262 -17.24 -27.31 -16.70
CA ARG A 262 -16.20 -27.34 -17.75
C ARG A 262 -14.84 -27.01 -17.14
N ASN A 263 -13.76 -27.53 -17.72
CA ASN A 263 -12.40 -27.15 -17.37
C ASN A 263 -12.26 -25.61 -17.44
N GLY A 264 -11.67 -25.01 -16.40
CA GLY A 264 -11.57 -23.56 -16.24
C GLY A 264 -12.77 -22.85 -15.58
N ASP A 265 -13.93 -23.49 -15.40
CA ASP A 265 -15.02 -22.93 -14.56
C ASP A 265 -14.51 -22.73 -13.12
N TRP A 266 -14.96 -21.68 -12.43
CA TRP A 266 -14.39 -21.30 -11.14
C TRP A 266 -15.46 -21.01 -10.08
N LYS A 267 -15.26 -21.56 -8.89
CA LYS A 267 -16.12 -21.31 -7.73
C LYS A 267 -15.72 -20.01 -7.04
N CYS A 268 -16.69 -19.12 -6.82
CA CYS A 268 -16.43 -17.93 -6.03
C CYS A 268 -16.17 -18.31 -4.58
N LYS A 269 -14.98 -17.97 -4.05
CA LYS A 269 -14.60 -18.21 -2.64
C LYS A 269 -15.52 -17.52 -1.64
N PHE A 270 -16.23 -16.47 -2.06
CA PHE A 270 -17.06 -15.66 -1.17
C PHE A 270 -18.52 -16.11 -1.15
N CYS A 271 -19.13 -16.33 -2.32
CA CYS A 271 -20.56 -16.67 -2.41
C CYS A 271 -20.83 -18.12 -2.87
N GLY A 272 -19.79 -18.91 -3.16
CA GLY A 272 -19.90 -20.31 -3.58
C GLY A 272 -20.44 -20.54 -4.99
N VAL A 273 -20.86 -19.49 -5.71
CA VAL A 273 -21.38 -19.59 -7.08
C VAL A 273 -20.29 -20.01 -8.04
N ILE A 274 -20.60 -21.01 -8.87
CA ILE A 274 -19.73 -21.47 -9.96
C ILE A 274 -19.94 -20.55 -11.17
N ASN A 275 -18.86 -19.95 -11.63
CA ASN A 275 -18.84 -19.03 -12.75
C ASN A 275 -18.18 -19.69 -13.95
N ARG A 276 -18.58 -19.25 -15.15
CA ARG A 276 -17.96 -19.71 -16.40
C ARG A 276 -16.50 -19.24 -16.50
N HIS A 277 -15.67 -20.05 -17.13
CA HIS A 277 -14.23 -19.81 -17.29
C HIS A 277 -13.83 -18.40 -17.77
N PHE A 278 -14.58 -17.83 -18.72
CA PHE A 278 -14.35 -16.49 -19.31
C PHE A 278 -14.80 -15.33 -18.41
N ARG A 279 -15.60 -15.58 -17.37
CA ARG A 279 -16.06 -14.51 -16.49
C ARG A 279 -14.95 -14.12 -15.53
N LEU A 280 -14.40 -12.92 -15.72
CA LEU A 280 -13.42 -12.30 -14.81
C LEU A 280 -14.02 -11.91 -13.45
N ARG A 281 -15.34 -11.81 -13.34
CA ARG A 281 -16.04 -11.46 -12.10
C ARG A 281 -17.14 -12.47 -11.82
N CYS A 282 -17.40 -12.71 -10.54
CA CYS A 282 -18.49 -13.57 -10.13
C CYS A 282 -19.80 -12.96 -10.59
N GLY A 283 -20.64 -13.73 -11.28
CA GLY A 283 -21.94 -13.27 -11.75
C GLY A 283 -22.92 -12.90 -10.63
N ASN A 284 -22.62 -13.28 -9.39
CA ASN A 284 -23.46 -12.99 -8.22
C ASN A 284 -22.87 -11.85 -7.37
N CYS A 285 -21.62 -11.96 -6.92
CA CYS A 285 -21.04 -10.99 -5.99
C CYS A 285 -20.03 -10.02 -6.62
N VAL A 286 -19.83 -10.06 -7.95
CA VAL A 286 -18.97 -9.15 -8.74
C VAL A 286 -17.48 -9.16 -8.35
N ARG A 287 -17.11 -9.96 -7.34
CA ARG A 287 -15.72 -10.19 -6.96
C ARG A 287 -14.96 -10.80 -8.11
N GLU A 288 -13.73 -10.35 -8.26
CA GLU A 288 -12.85 -10.81 -9.30
C GLU A 288 -12.56 -12.30 -9.12
N LYS A 289 -12.42 -12.97 -10.26
CA LYS A 289 -11.87 -14.31 -10.37
C LYS A 289 -10.59 -14.32 -9.55
N PRO A 290 -10.43 -15.27 -8.60
CA PRO A 290 -9.19 -15.40 -7.86
C PRO A 290 -8.04 -15.43 -8.86
N GLN A 291 -7.19 -14.39 -8.87
CA GLN A 291 -6.00 -14.40 -9.71
C GLN A 291 -5.15 -15.58 -9.26
N TYR A 292 -4.85 -16.47 -10.19
CA TYR A 292 -4.03 -17.63 -9.94
C TYR A 292 -2.62 -17.14 -9.64
N LYS A 293 -2.31 -16.93 -8.36
CA LYS A 293 -0.93 -16.77 -7.93
C LYS A 293 -0.25 -18.10 -8.22
N LYS A 294 0.66 -18.10 -9.19
CA LYS A 294 1.66 -19.16 -9.30
C LYS A 294 2.39 -19.16 -7.96
N GLU A 295 2.16 -20.17 -7.12
CA GLU A 295 3.11 -20.47 -6.07
C GLU A 295 4.39 -20.81 -6.81
N ARG A 296 5.32 -19.84 -6.87
CA ARG A 296 6.64 -20.05 -7.44
C ARG A 296 7.26 -21.17 -6.61
N VAL A 297 7.47 -22.33 -7.22
CA VAL A 297 8.42 -23.30 -6.68
C VAL A 297 9.77 -22.60 -6.80
N LEU A 298 10.19 -22.00 -5.69
CA LEU A 298 11.44 -21.27 -5.60
C LEU A 298 12.58 -22.24 -5.96
N ALA A 299 13.53 -21.79 -6.79
CA ALA A 299 14.73 -22.58 -7.03
C ALA A 299 15.46 -22.80 -5.69
N PRO A 300 16.28 -23.86 -5.54
CA PRO A 300 16.99 -24.13 -4.29
C PRO A 300 17.78 -22.91 -3.77
N GLU A 301 18.30 -22.11 -4.71
CA GLU A 301 19.03 -20.86 -4.46
C GLU A 301 18.09 -19.75 -3.95
N ASP A 302 16.91 -19.58 -4.55
CA ASP A 302 15.89 -18.64 -4.09
C ASP A 302 15.34 -19.01 -2.70
N VAL A 303 15.21 -20.32 -2.40
CA VAL A 303 14.82 -20.84 -1.09
C VAL A 303 15.88 -20.48 -0.03
N LEU A 304 17.15 -20.50 -0.39
CA LEU A 304 18.23 -20.07 0.51
C LEU A 304 18.19 -18.56 0.76
N LEU A 305 17.88 -17.75 -0.25
CA LEU A 305 17.76 -16.29 -0.14
C LEU A 305 16.48 -15.83 0.57
N THR A 306 15.43 -16.66 0.60
CA THR A 306 14.16 -16.39 1.28
C THR A 306 14.07 -16.99 2.68
N LYS A 307 15.02 -17.85 3.08
CA LYS A 307 15.12 -18.30 4.46
C LYS A 307 15.47 -17.11 5.34
N PRO A 308 14.65 -16.82 6.39
CA PRO A 308 14.96 -15.74 7.30
C PRO A 308 16.30 -16.04 7.99
N ASP A 309 17.17 -15.04 8.07
CA ASP A 309 18.46 -15.12 8.75
C ASP A 309 18.32 -15.78 10.12
N GLU A 310 19.17 -16.77 10.42
CA GLU A 310 19.15 -17.50 11.69
C GLU A 310 19.34 -16.56 12.90
N ALA A 311 20.06 -15.46 12.75
CA ALA A 311 20.19 -14.44 13.78
C ALA A 311 18.83 -13.76 14.06
N VAL A 312 18.09 -13.39 13.01
CA VAL A 312 16.74 -12.81 13.12
C VAL A 312 15.77 -13.82 13.73
N GLN A 313 15.83 -15.09 13.32
CA GLN A 313 15.00 -16.14 13.91
C GLN A 313 15.28 -16.34 15.40
N ARG A 314 16.55 -16.23 15.83
CA ARG A 314 16.95 -16.34 17.24
C ARG A 314 16.41 -15.19 18.07
N VAL A 315 16.50 -13.96 17.56
CA VAL A 315 15.94 -12.76 18.21
C VAL A 315 14.42 -12.87 18.33
N LEU A 316 13.73 -13.27 17.26
CA LEU A 316 12.28 -13.46 17.27
C LEU A 316 11.85 -14.56 18.24
N LYS A 317 12.58 -15.68 18.28
CA LYS A 317 12.31 -16.76 19.23
C LYS A 317 12.56 -16.32 20.67
N GLN A 318 13.57 -15.50 20.92
CA GLN A 318 13.81 -14.90 22.24
C GLN A 318 12.70 -13.91 22.63
N GLN A 319 12.20 -13.12 21.68
CA GLN A 319 11.15 -12.12 21.92
C GLN A 319 9.77 -12.76 22.17
N PHE A 320 9.39 -13.74 21.35
CA PHE A 320 8.05 -14.34 21.38
C PHE A 320 8.00 -15.67 22.16
N GLY A 321 9.14 -16.28 22.48
CA GLY A 321 9.24 -17.57 23.14
C GLY A 321 8.98 -18.78 22.24
N TYR A 322 8.81 -18.57 20.93
CA TYR A 322 8.65 -19.61 19.89
C TYR A 322 9.05 -19.07 18.52
N ASN A 323 9.36 -19.95 17.55
CA ASN A 323 9.60 -19.52 16.17
C ASN A 323 8.26 -19.21 15.46
N ILE A 324 8.05 -17.95 15.10
CA ILE A 324 6.83 -17.47 14.42
C ILE A 324 6.62 -18.10 13.03
N TYR A 325 7.69 -18.57 12.38
CA TYR A 325 7.62 -19.22 11.08
C TYR A 325 7.33 -20.72 11.19
N ASN A 326 7.48 -21.31 12.39
CA ASN A 326 7.13 -22.70 12.65
C ASN A 326 5.71 -22.81 13.23
N ARG A 327 4.77 -23.23 12.37
CA ARG A 327 3.36 -23.36 12.72
C ARG A 327 3.11 -24.33 13.88
N GLU A 328 3.92 -25.38 14.02
CA GLU A 328 3.75 -26.37 15.09
C GLU A 328 4.21 -25.84 16.44
N GLU A 329 5.34 -25.13 16.46
CA GLU A 329 5.86 -24.50 17.67
C GLU A 329 4.92 -23.40 18.16
N ALA A 330 4.35 -22.61 17.24
CA ALA A 330 3.31 -21.63 17.54
C ALA A 330 2.07 -22.27 18.18
N LYS A 331 1.55 -23.35 17.58
CA LYS A 331 0.40 -24.09 18.15
C LYS A 331 0.70 -24.58 19.57
N LYS A 332 1.89 -25.14 19.80
CA LYS A 332 2.30 -25.64 21.12
C LYS A 332 2.43 -24.52 22.14
N HIS A 333 3.01 -23.38 21.77
CA HIS A 333 3.13 -22.20 22.64
C HIS A 333 1.76 -21.67 23.07
N TRP A 334 0.83 -21.48 22.12
CA TRP A 334 -0.51 -20.98 22.42
C TRP A 334 -1.37 -22.01 23.16
N ALA A 335 -1.20 -23.30 22.87
CA ALA A 335 -1.87 -24.36 23.64
C ALA A 335 -1.44 -24.35 25.11
N MET A 336 -0.16 -24.19 25.40
CA MET A 336 0.34 -24.02 26.79
C MET A 336 -0.21 -22.74 27.42
N ARG A 337 -0.19 -21.61 26.69
CA ARG A 337 -0.63 -20.32 27.22
C ARG A 337 -2.13 -20.25 27.53
N LEU A 338 -2.93 -21.01 26.77
CA LEU A 338 -4.39 -21.08 26.90
C LEU A 338 -4.87 -22.34 27.62
N GLU A 339 -3.97 -23.17 28.15
CA GLU A 339 -4.28 -24.48 28.74
C GLU A 339 -5.36 -24.40 29.83
N ASN A 340 -5.32 -23.32 30.63
CA ASN A 340 -6.26 -23.08 31.73
C ASN A 340 -7.32 -22.01 31.43
N THR A 341 -7.37 -21.49 30.20
CA THR A 341 -8.30 -20.43 29.82
C THR A 341 -9.39 -20.99 28.92
N ARG A 342 -10.64 -20.94 29.39
CA ARG A 342 -11.77 -21.30 28.53
C ARG A 342 -11.90 -20.28 27.41
N ILE A 343 -12.22 -20.75 26.21
CA ILE A 343 -12.39 -19.91 25.02
C ILE A 343 -13.44 -18.81 25.27
N GLU A 344 -14.49 -19.12 26.02
CA GLU A 344 -15.57 -18.19 26.35
C GLU A 344 -15.06 -17.00 27.20
N ASP A 345 -14.21 -17.27 28.19
CA ASP A 345 -13.60 -16.24 29.04
C ASP A 345 -12.65 -15.35 28.23
N TYR A 346 -11.84 -15.97 27.35
CA TYR A 346 -10.94 -15.24 26.44
C TYR A 346 -11.71 -14.31 25.48
N LEU A 347 -12.79 -14.80 24.86
CA LEU A 347 -13.61 -14.00 23.95
C LEU A 347 -14.31 -12.86 24.68
N ALA A 348 -14.79 -13.12 25.90
CA ALA A 348 -15.45 -12.11 26.71
C ALA A 348 -14.45 -11.02 27.16
N GLU A 349 -13.22 -11.37 27.55
CA GLU A 349 -12.13 -10.42 27.83
C GLU A 349 -11.80 -9.57 26.59
N ARG A 350 -11.70 -10.19 25.40
CA ARG A 350 -11.42 -9.46 24.15
C ARG A 350 -12.53 -8.49 23.78
N LYS A 351 -13.79 -8.87 23.98
CA LYS A 351 -14.95 -7.99 23.78
C LYS A 351 -14.94 -6.81 24.74
N ALA A 352 -14.61 -7.06 26.01
CA ALA A 352 -14.46 -6.02 27.02
C ALA A 352 -13.33 -5.04 26.66
N ALA A 353 -12.15 -5.56 26.29
CA ALA A 353 -11.01 -4.75 25.85
C ALA A 353 -11.30 -3.93 24.58
N TYR A 354 -11.97 -4.51 23.59
CA TYR A 354 -12.38 -3.79 22.37
C TYR A 354 -13.32 -2.61 22.71
N THR A 355 -14.26 -2.82 23.63
CA THR A 355 -15.23 -1.81 24.03
C THR A 355 -14.58 -0.64 24.76
N VAL A 356 -13.69 -0.89 25.72
CA VAL A 356 -13.10 0.18 26.54
C VAL A 356 -11.82 0.80 25.95
N ARG A 357 -10.99 0.03 25.23
CA ARG A 357 -9.71 0.53 24.70
C ARG A 357 -9.80 1.02 23.26
N ILE A 358 -10.43 0.22 22.39
CA ILE A 358 -10.50 0.54 20.94
C ILE A 358 -11.63 1.54 20.70
N LEU A 359 -12.83 1.23 21.19
CA LEU A 359 -13.99 2.12 21.04
C LEU A 359 -14.03 3.25 22.09
N LYS A 360 -13.12 3.25 23.08
CA LYS A 360 -13.04 4.25 24.16
C LYS A 360 -14.36 4.48 24.91
N LYS A 361 -15.21 3.44 25.03
CA LYS A 361 -16.49 3.53 25.75
C LYS A 361 -16.26 3.37 27.26
N PRO A 362 -17.10 4.00 28.11
CA PRO A 362 -16.99 3.83 29.56
C PRO A 362 -17.24 2.39 29.96
N ALA A 363 -16.39 1.87 30.84
CA ALA A 363 -16.49 0.51 31.37
C ALA A 363 -17.79 0.33 32.18
N LYS A 364 -18.59 -0.69 31.84
CA LYS A 364 -19.86 -1.02 32.48
C LYS A 364 -19.77 -2.28 33.33
N THR A 365 -18.87 -3.19 32.95
CA THR A 365 -18.67 -4.47 33.65
C THR A 365 -17.37 -4.49 34.46
N LYS A 366 -17.29 -5.38 35.46
CA LYS A 366 -16.07 -5.59 36.26
C LYS A 366 -14.87 -5.98 35.38
N MET A 367 -15.11 -6.75 34.32
CA MET A 367 -14.08 -7.19 33.39
C MET A 367 -13.62 -6.07 32.45
N GLU A 368 -14.54 -5.21 31.99
CA GLU A 368 -14.20 -3.99 31.27
C GLU A 368 -13.34 -3.05 32.13
N ASN A 369 -13.67 -2.88 33.40
CA ASN A 369 -12.86 -2.11 34.36
C ASN A 369 -11.46 -2.70 34.54
N ALA A 370 -11.33 -4.02 34.67
CA ALA A 370 -10.03 -4.69 34.71
C ALA A 370 -9.24 -4.48 33.40
N CYS A 371 -9.94 -4.47 32.27
CA CYS A 371 -9.36 -4.21 30.97
C CYS A 371 -8.95 -2.75 30.77
N VAL A 372 -9.37 -1.76 31.56
CA VAL A 372 -8.90 -0.37 31.36
C VAL A 372 -7.39 -0.26 31.57
N ASN A 373 -6.84 -0.97 32.56
CA ASN A 373 -5.46 -0.80 33.01
C ASN A 373 -4.52 -1.98 32.68
N MET A 374 -5.03 -3.08 32.14
CA MET A 374 -4.19 -4.23 31.74
C MET A 374 -3.28 -3.87 30.54
N LYS A 375 -1.96 -3.79 30.74
CA LYS A 375 -1.00 -3.69 29.63
C LYS A 375 -0.86 -5.06 28.95
N HIS A 376 -1.22 -5.17 27.67
CA HIS A 376 -1.21 -6.46 26.93
C HIS A 376 0.17 -6.86 26.38
N TYR A 377 1.13 -5.93 26.44
CA TYR A 377 2.53 -6.20 26.08
C TYR A 377 3.36 -6.07 27.37
N PRO A 378 4.25 -7.02 27.70
CA PRO A 378 5.37 -6.69 28.58
C PRO A 378 6.06 -5.48 27.95
N GLU A 379 6.47 -4.49 28.76
CA GLU A 379 7.04 -3.24 28.26
C GLU A 379 8.20 -3.51 27.31
N ILE A 380 7.91 -3.53 26.01
CA ILE A 380 8.92 -3.40 24.98
C ILE A 380 9.20 -1.91 24.99
N GLN A 381 10.37 -1.53 25.51
CA GLN A 381 10.95 -0.24 25.21
C GLN A 381 11.26 -0.23 23.71
N ILE A 382 10.26 0.09 22.90
CA ILE A 382 10.43 0.39 21.49
C ILE A 382 10.89 1.84 21.46
N PRO A 383 12.15 2.15 21.11
CA PRO A 383 12.55 3.53 20.92
C PRO A 383 11.66 4.15 19.82
N PRO A 384 11.18 5.39 19.99
CA PRO A 384 10.32 6.02 19.01
C PRO A 384 11.01 6.08 17.64
N SER A 385 10.24 5.76 16.59
CA SER A 385 10.66 5.87 15.19
C SER A 385 11.05 7.32 14.87
N PRO A 386 12.17 7.57 14.17
CA PRO A 386 12.55 8.91 13.78
C PRO A 386 11.76 9.33 12.54
N ALA A 387 10.71 10.15 12.69
CA ALA A 387 10.42 11.30 11.84
C ALA A 387 9.01 11.86 12.11
N TYR A 388 8.93 13.20 12.04
CA TYR A 388 7.79 14.11 12.22
C TYR A 388 7.60 14.65 13.65
N SER A 389 8.39 15.68 13.93
CA SER A 389 8.16 16.66 14.99
C SER A 389 7.35 17.82 14.43
N ASP A 390 6.09 17.91 14.81
CA ASP A 390 5.41 19.19 15.06
C ASP A 390 4.86 19.08 16.48
N ASP A 391 5.65 19.54 17.45
CA ASP A 391 5.18 20.53 18.41
C ASP A 391 6.33 20.90 19.36
N GLU A 392 6.71 22.17 19.27
CA GLU A 392 7.51 22.87 20.25
C GLU A 392 6.68 23.06 21.51
N SER A 393 7.00 22.34 22.59
CA SER A 393 7.08 22.85 23.97
C SER A 393 6.98 21.71 24.98
N ASN A 394 7.80 21.78 26.04
CA ASN A 394 7.69 21.04 27.31
C ASN A 394 8.47 19.75 27.59
N GLU A 395 9.63 19.47 26.98
CA GLU A 395 10.53 18.42 27.52
C GLU A 395 12.04 18.74 27.51
N ARG A 396 12.43 20.02 27.41
CA ARG A 396 13.86 20.40 27.42
C ARG A 396 14.55 20.33 28.78
N GLU A 397 13.86 19.99 29.88
CA GLU A 397 14.40 20.22 31.23
C GLU A 397 14.48 19.02 32.19
N THR A 398 13.98 17.82 31.86
CA THR A 398 13.82 16.76 32.88
C THR A 398 14.44 15.39 32.65
N LYS A 399 15.25 15.14 31.60
CA LYS A 399 16.06 13.89 31.51
C LYS A 399 17.46 14.07 30.91
N ARG A 400 18.25 14.94 31.53
CA ARG A 400 19.72 14.97 31.43
C ARG A 400 20.40 13.80 32.19
N LEU A 401 19.66 12.74 32.53
CA LEU A 401 20.09 11.62 33.38
C LEU A 401 19.83 10.29 32.65
N LYS A 402 20.92 9.58 32.35
CA LYS A 402 21.06 8.29 31.61
C LYS A 402 21.04 8.41 30.08
N MET A 403 22.17 8.83 29.51
CA MET A 403 22.53 8.55 28.12
C MET A 403 22.86 7.04 28.01
N GLU A 404 21.85 6.20 27.84
CA GLU A 404 22.05 4.89 27.24
C GLU A 404 22.34 5.12 25.76
N SER A 405 23.50 4.66 25.29
CA SER A 405 23.87 4.73 23.87
C SER A 405 22.75 4.12 23.03
N LYS A 406 22.31 4.81 21.97
CA LYS A 406 21.27 4.29 21.06
C LYS A 406 21.76 3.07 20.26
N PHE A 407 23.08 2.89 20.18
CA PHE A 407 23.74 1.90 19.32
C PHE A 407 24.34 0.73 20.09
N VAL A 408 24.49 0.84 21.41
CA VAL A 408 25.07 -0.20 22.27
C VAL A 408 24.02 -0.69 23.27
N PRO A 409 23.76 -2.00 23.35
CA PRO A 409 22.84 -2.57 24.34
C PRO A 409 23.20 -2.15 25.78
N GLY A 410 22.18 -1.81 26.58
CA GLY A 410 22.37 -1.45 27.99
C GLY A 410 23.05 -2.57 28.78
N GLY A 411 24.07 -2.22 29.57
CA GLY A 411 24.86 -3.16 30.37
C GLY A 411 26.11 -3.73 29.67
N THR A 412 26.40 -3.33 28.43
CA THR A 412 27.64 -3.72 27.73
C THR A 412 28.85 -3.03 28.36
N ASP A 413 29.94 -3.78 28.58
CA ASP A 413 31.21 -3.25 29.08
C ASP A 413 31.89 -2.35 28.03
N ALA A 414 32.70 -1.39 28.46
CA ALA A 414 33.28 -0.38 27.57
C ALA A 414 34.14 -0.94 26.42
N PRO A 415 34.98 -1.99 26.61
CA PRO A 415 35.68 -2.68 25.52
C PRO A 415 34.75 -3.30 24.47
N SER A 416 33.72 -4.03 24.90
CA SER A 416 32.73 -4.62 23.99
C SER A 416 31.90 -3.56 23.28
N ALA A 417 31.56 -2.47 23.97
CA ALA A 417 30.86 -1.32 23.40
C ALA A 417 31.69 -0.63 22.30
N ALA A 418 32.98 -0.41 22.55
CA ALA A 418 33.90 0.17 21.56
C ALA A 418 34.04 -0.72 20.32
N ALA A 419 34.14 -2.04 20.50
CA ALA A 419 34.22 -2.99 19.39
C ALA A 419 32.93 -3.03 18.55
N LEU A 420 31.76 -3.01 19.19
CA LEU A 420 30.47 -2.96 18.48
C LEU A 420 30.30 -1.67 17.68
N LEU A 421 30.67 -0.52 18.25
CA LEU A 421 30.62 0.77 17.55
C LEU A 421 31.58 0.81 16.37
N ALA A 422 32.80 0.30 16.54
CA ALA A 422 33.79 0.20 15.47
C ALA A 422 33.32 -0.76 14.35
N GLN A 423 32.73 -1.90 14.70
CA GLN A 423 32.16 -2.84 13.73
C GLN A 423 31.01 -2.20 12.94
N LEU A 424 30.10 -1.49 13.61
CA LEU A 424 29.00 -0.77 12.96
C LEU A 424 29.49 0.29 11.97
N ILE A 425 30.58 0.99 12.28
CA ILE A 425 31.21 1.95 11.37
C ILE A 425 31.75 1.24 10.11
N VAL A 426 32.40 0.09 10.29
CA VAL A 426 32.94 -0.71 9.19
C VAL A 426 31.83 -1.27 8.29
N GLU A 427 30.73 -1.76 8.87
CA GLU A 427 29.62 -2.37 8.13
C GLU A 427 28.74 -1.34 7.41
N ARG A 428 28.43 -0.21 8.05
CA ARG A 428 27.53 0.81 7.48
C ARG A 428 28.24 1.77 6.52
N GLY A 429 29.55 1.94 6.70
CA GLY A 429 30.34 2.85 5.89
C GLY A 429 30.11 4.33 6.20
N VAL A 430 31.03 5.19 5.74
CA VAL A 430 31.09 6.61 6.14
C VAL A 430 30.02 7.50 5.50
N ARG A 431 29.15 6.94 4.66
CA ARG A 431 27.99 7.65 4.08
C ARG A 431 26.73 7.50 4.92
N ASP A 432 26.75 6.68 5.97
CA ASP A 432 25.60 6.55 6.87
C ASP A 432 25.37 7.86 7.64
N PRO A 433 24.12 8.36 7.72
CA PRO A 433 23.79 9.63 8.38
C PRO A 433 24.12 9.64 9.88
N ASN A 434 24.24 8.47 10.53
CA ASN A 434 24.59 8.34 11.94
C ASN A 434 26.10 8.21 12.18
N THR A 435 26.92 8.16 11.12
CA THR A 435 28.39 8.04 11.24
C THR A 435 29.03 9.06 12.19
N PRO A 436 28.67 10.36 12.17
CA PRO A 436 29.23 11.33 13.10
C PRO A 436 28.96 10.98 14.57
N GLN A 437 27.75 10.50 14.87
CA GLN A 437 27.36 10.08 16.22
C GLN A 437 28.10 8.80 16.64
N LEU A 438 28.29 7.84 15.73
CA LEU A 438 29.03 6.60 15.99
C LEU A 438 30.50 6.89 16.36
N PHE A 439 31.18 7.78 15.63
CA PHE A 439 32.56 8.18 15.97
C PHE A 439 32.64 8.94 17.30
N GLN A 440 31.66 9.79 17.60
CA GLN A 440 31.58 10.51 18.88
C GLN A 440 31.41 9.54 20.06
N GLU A 441 30.50 8.57 19.96
CA GLU A 441 30.29 7.57 21.00
C GLU A 441 31.48 6.61 21.13
N LEU A 442 32.12 6.23 20.01
CA LEU A 442 33.33 5.41 20.02
C LEU A 442 34.45 6.10 20.81
N SER A 443 34.68 7.39 20.56
CA SER A 443 35.66 8.20 21.30
C SER A 443 35.38 8.19 22.82
N GLN A 444 34.11 8.33 23.21
CA GLN A 444 33.71 8.29 24.62
C GLN A 444 33.96 6.91 25.26
N GLN A 445 33.70 5.80 24.55
CA GLN A 445 33.99 4.47 25.08
C GLN A 445 35.49 4.20 25.20
N LEU A 446 36.28 4.59 24.19
CA LEU A 446 37.75 4.48 24.26
C LEU A 446 38.31 5.29 25.43
N HIS A 447 37.77 6.49 25.68
CA HIS A 447 38.17 7.27 26.84
C HIS A 447 37.81 6.58 28.17
N ARG A 448 36.61 5.98 28.29
CA ARG A 448 36.19 5.23 29.49
C ARG A 448 37.08 4.02 29.77
N ILE A 449 37.56 3.32 28.74
CA ILE A 449 38.52 2.21 28.88
C ILE A 449 39.80 2.71 29.56
N THR A 450 40.31 3.89 29.14
CA THR A 450 41.57 4.44 29.67
C THR A 450 41.47 5.05 31.07
N VAL A 451 40.30 5.61 31.44
CA VAL A 451 40.10 6.31 32.73
C VAL A 451 39.56 5.38 33.82
N GLY A 452 38.78 4.36 33.45
CA GLY A 452 38.03 3.53 34.38
C GLY A 452 38.79 2.36 35.02
N GLY A 453 40.11 2.22 34.79
CA GLY A 453 40.87 1.04 35.24
C GLY A 453 40.33 -0.28 34.67
N GLY A 454 39.60 -0.20 33.56
CA GLY A 454 38.87 -1.32 32.95
C GLY A 454 39.76 -2.33 32.25
N VAL A 455 39.16 -3.46 31.87
CA VAL A 455 39.81 -4.50 31.07
C VAL A 455 40.32 -3.90 29.75
N PRO A 456 41.58 -4.13 29.35
CA PRO A 456 42.10 -3.66 28.07
C PRO A 456 41.38 -4.32 26.89
N LEU A 457 41.47 -3.69 25.71
CA LEU A 457 40.93 -4.28 24.49
C LEU A 457 41.63 -5.61 24.19
N THR A 458 40.85 -6.63 23.80
CA THR A 458 41.43 -7.86 23.21
C THR A 458 42.01 -7.55 21.83
N ASN A 459 42.95 -8.37 21.34
CA ASN A 459 43.58 -8.18 20.03
C ASN A 459 42.55 -8.04 18.91
N SER A 460 41.52 -8.91 18.90
CA SER A 460 40.44 -8.86 17.91
C SER A 460 39.59 -7.59 18.00
N GLN A 461 39.34 -7.07 19.21
CA GLN A 461 38.62 -5.80 19.37
C GLN A 461 39.48 -4.62 18.93
N GLY A 462 40.79 -4.67 19.18
CA GLY A 462 41.77 -3.70 18.70
C GLY A 462 41.81 -3.62 17.17
N ASP A 463 41.83 -4.77 16.49
CA ASP A 463 41.84 -4.84 15.03
C ASP A 463 40.60 -4.18 14.39
N ILE A 464 39.43 -4.36 15.01
CA ILE A 464 38.18 -3.75 14.56
C ILE A 464 38.20 -2.23 14.77
N VAL A 465 38.69 -1.76 15.92
CA VAL A 465 38.85 -0.32 16.21
C VAL A 465 39.81 0.34 15.22
N VAL A 466 40.93 -0.31 14.89
CA VAL A 466 41.90 0.16 13.91
C VAL A 466 41.28 0.20 12.51
N SER A 467 40.47 -0.80 12.16
CA SER A 467 39.74 -0.84 10.88
C SER A 467 38.76 0.32 10.73
N ALA A 468 38.03 0.68 11.80
CA ALA A 468 37.19 1.87 11.83
C ALA A 468 38.00 3.16 11.70
N CYS A 469 39.18 3.25 12.33
CA CYS A 469 40.08 4.40 12.19
C CYS A 469 40.60 4.55 10.74
N LYS A 470 40.99 3.45 10.08
CA LYS A 470 41.40 3.46 8.67
C LYS A 470 40.28 3.93 7.75
N LEU A 471 39.05 3.47 7.99
CA LEU A 471 37.88 3.89 7.24
C LEU A 471 37.60 5.39 7.42
N GLY A 472 37.67 5.88 8.67
CA GLY A 472 37.54 7.30 8.99
C GLY A 472 38.61 8.16 8.32
N TYR A 473 39.88 7.72 8.34
CA TYR A 473 40.99 8.40 7.68
C TYR A 473 40.84 8.45 6.15
N ALA A 474 40.43 7.35 5.53
CA ALA A 474 40.13 7.29 4.11
C ALA A 474 38.98 8.23 3.72
N ALA A 475 37.93 8.31 4.54
CA ALA A 475 36.83 9.24 4.33
C ALA A 475 37.21 10.70 4.55
N TRP A 476 38.09 11.00 5.51
CA TRP A 476 38.64 12.34 5.70
C TRP A 476 39.41 12.81 4.45
N ASN A 477 40.18 11.93 3.80
CA ASN A 477 40.91 12.28 2.57
C ASN A 477 40.01 12.45 1.33
N THR A 478 38.81 11.86 1.32
CA THR A 478 37.97 11.74 0.11
C THR A 478 36.65 12.50 0.18
N ASN A 479 36.16 12.85 1.37
CA ASN A 479 34.85 13.45 1.58
C ASN A 479 34.93 14.69 2.50
N ARG A 480 34.71 15.88 1.91
CA ARG A 480 34.70 17.16 2.64
C ARG A 480 33.71 17.20 3.80
N GLY A 481 32.58 16.49 3.71
CA GLY A 481 31.59 16.40 4.78
C GLY A 481 32.06 15.61 6.00
N ALA A 482 33.09 14.78 5.86
CA ALA A 482 33.67 13.99 6.95
C ALA A 482 34.78 14.73 7.73
N HIS A 483 35.25 15.89 7.24
CA HIS A 483 36.42 16.57 7.81
C HIS A 483 36.24 16.94 9.29
N GLY A 484 35.10 17.54 9.65
CA GLY A 484 34.87 18.09 10.99
C GLY A 484 34.89 17.01 12.08
N PHE A 485 34.00 16.02 11.99
CA PHE A 485 33.84 15.02 13.05
C PHE A 485 35.00 14.01 13.10
N ILE A 486 35.64 13.69 11.96
CA ILE A 486 36.81 12.79 11.96
C ILE A 486 38.02 13.49 12.58
N GLN A 487 38.24 14.78 12.31
CA GLN A 487 39.32 15.54 12.94
C GLN A 487 39.15 15.64 14.46
N GLU A 488 37.92 15.86 14.93
CA GLU A 488 37.61 15.85 16.37
C GLU A 488 37.84 14.47 17.00
N PHE A 489 37.47 13.40 16.31
CA PHE A 489 37.71 12.02 16.76
C PHE A 489 39.22 11.74 16.93
N PHE A 490 40.05 12.02 15.92
CA PHE A 490 41.49 11.75 15.99
C PHE A 490 42.21 12.61 17.04
N ARG A 491 41.79 13.88 17.22
CA ARG A 491 42.29 14.72 18.33
C ARG A 491 41.97 14.13 19.71
N ALA A 492 40.78 13.57 19.88
CA ALA A 492 40.37 12.91 21.12
C ALA A 492 41.07 11.56 21.33
N LEU A 493 41.42 10.85 20.25
CA LEU A 493 42.08 9.55 20.28
C LEU A 493 43.59 9.66 20.60
N ALA A 494 44.26 10.71 20.12
CA ALA A 494 45.71 10.90 20.28
C ALA A 494 46.26 10.67 21.71
N PRO A 495 45.70 11.27 22.78
CA PRO A 495 46.20 11.06 24.15
C PRO A 495 45.84 9.69 24.75
N LEU A 496 45.06 8.87 24.03
CA LEU A 496 44.54 7.59 24.51
C LEU A 496 45.32 6.39 23.95
N VAL A 497 46.01 6.54 22.80
CA VAL A 497 46.62 5.43 22.03
C VAL A 497 47.53 4.56 22.90
N GLU A 498 48.50 5.16 23.60
CA GLU A 498 49.43 4.44 24.48
C GLU A 498 48.71 3.72 25.64
N LYS A 499 47.57 4.26 26.09
CA LYS A 499 46.80 3.73 27.23
C LYS A 499 45.83 2.61 26.84
N LEU A 500 45.53 2.44 25.55
CA LEU A 500 44.63 1.41 25.05
C LEU A 500 45.27 0.02 24.99
N LYS A 501 46.60 -0.09 25.16
CA LYS A 501 47.36 -1.35 25.17
C LYS A 501 47.10 -2.23 23.93
N LEU A 502 47.07 -1.61 22.76
CA LEU A 502 46.97 -2.32 21.47
C LEU A 502 48.29 -3.04 21.15
N THR A 503 48.27 -3.99 20.23
CA THR A 503 49.49 -4.61 19.69
C THR A 503 50.36 -3.57 18.99
N ASP A 504 51.69 -3.70 19.06
CA ASP A 504 52.66 -2.76 18.44
C ASP A 504 52.29 -2.40 16.99
N HIS A 505 51.90 -3.39 16.17
CA HIS A 505 51.47 -3.18 14.78
C HIS A 505 50.25 -2.23 14.64
N ASN A 506 49.29 -2.31 15.55
CA ASN A 506 48.07 -1.51 15.52
C ASN A 506 48.31 -0.11 16.07
N THR A 507 49.18 0.01 17.07
CA THR A 507 49.66 1.30 17.59
C THR A 507 50.36 2.09 16.48
N ASP A 508 51.31 1.47 15.77
CA ASP A 508 52.04 2.10 14.66
C ASP A 508 51.10 2.62 13.56
N GLN A 509 50.05 1.85 13.25
CA GLN A 509 49.07 2.25 12.23
C GLN A 509 48.24 3.47 12.65
N ILE A 510 47.80 3.54 13.90
CA ILE A 510 47.05 4.69 14.42
C ILE A 510 47.96 5.92 14.52
N GLU A 511 49.20 5.76 15.00
CA GLU A 511 50.17 6.85 15.06
C GLU A 511 50.53 7.41 13.68
N SER A 512 50.63 6.54 12.66
CA SER A 512 50.84 6.99 11.28
C SER A 512 49.67 7.85 10.76
N MET A 513 48.43 7.53 11.13
CA MET A 513 47.25 8.33 10.75
C MET A 513 47.21 9.66 11.52
N LEU A 514 47.56 9.63 12.82
CA LEU A 514 47.58 10.81 13.69
C LEU A 514 48.56 11.89 13.23
N LYS A 515 49.66 11.55 12.54
CA LYS A 515 50.58 12.54 11.94
C LYS A 515 49.92 13.50 10.94
N SER A 516 48.71 13.17 10.45
CA SER A 516 47.95 13.99 9.51
C SER A 516 46.98 14.98 10.17
N PHE A 517 46.80 14.93 11.50
CA PHE A 517 45.84 15.71 12.27
C PHE A 517 46.51 16.56 13.34
#